data_AF-A0A7J2XY53-F1
#
_entry.id   AF-A0A7J2XY53-F1
#
_cell.length_a   1.000
_cell.length_b   1.000
_cell.length_c   1.000
_cell.angle_alpha   90.00
_cell.angle_beta   90.00
_cell.angle_gamma   90.00
#
_symmetry.space_group_name_H-M   'P 1'
#
loop_
_entity.id
_entity.type
_entity.pdbx_description
1 polymer ?
#
loop_
_entity_poly.entity_id
_entity_poly.type
_entity_poly.pdbx_seq_one_letter_code
_entity_poly.pdbx_strand_id
1 'polypeptide(L)'
;MGPVNHTPRMISIVNIISWRSSSWRGGPSEVSRSPSGKLNSKKTFIRKLVLDVVKPHEPGIIEVADAVSKLDGVKKVEVEVRDYDSNIERLRLIVEGDDLDEDDIMELIKYYGGNVASVDGVTVESEEFVD
;
A
#
# COMPACT_ATOMS: atom_id res chain seq x y z
N MET A 1 -10.78 -3.73 49.67
CA MET A 1 -10.26 -2.75 48.69
C MET A 1 -10.75 -3.17 47.31
N GLY A 2 -11.50 -2.30 46.64
CA GLY A 2 -12.31 -2.62 45.46
C GLY A 2 -11.54 -2.69 44.13
N PRO A 3 -12.21 -3.10 43.05
CA PRO A 3 -11.65 -3.18 41.71
C PRO A 3 -11.55 -1.79 41.05
N VAL A 4 -10.44 -1.56 40.35
CA VAL A 4 -10.25 -0.39 39.48
C VAL A 4 -10.96 -0.63 38.15
N ASN A 5 -12.11 0.03 37.97
CA ASN A 5 -12.84 0.09 36.71
C ASN A 5 -12.21 1.17 35.81
N HIS A 6 -11.72 0.77 34.63
CA HIS A 6 -11.49 1.70 33.52
C HIS A 6 -12.76 1.79 32.67
N THR A 7 -13.42 2.94 32.73
CA THR A 7 -14.56 3.29 31.86
C THR A 7 -14.09 4.05 30.61
N PRO A 8 -14.74 3.86 29.45
CA PRO A 8 -14.41 4.57 28.21
C PRO A 8 -14.95 6.01 28.21
N ARG A 9 -14.19 6.94 27.64
CA ARG A 9 -14.63 8.33 27.44
C ARG A 9 -15.56 8.43 26.21
N MET A 10 -16.86 8.51 26.47
CA MET A 10 -17.83 9.12 25.54
C MET A 10 -17.69 10.65 25.62
N ILE A 11 -17.56 11.32 24.47
CA ILE A 11 -17.76 12.77 24.37
C ILE A 11 -19.08 12.98 23.65
N SER A 12 -20.08 13.38 24.42
CA SER A 12 -21.35 13.94 23.93
C SER A 12 -21.18 15.44 23.72
N ILE A 13 -21.54 15.96 22.55
CA ILE A 13 -21.93 17.37 22.40
C ILE A 13 -23.27 17.40 21.67
N VAL A 14 -24.27 17.93 22.37
CA VAL A 14 -25.65 18.11 21.95
C VAL A 14 -25.95 19.61 21.82
N ASN A 15 -26.54 19.98 20.68
CA ASN A 15 -27.42 21.12 20.35
C ASN A 15 -26.95 22.58 20.51
N ILE A 16 -27.33 23.42 19.53
CA ILE A 16 -28.46 24.38 19.67
C ILE A 16 -28.80 24.97 18.29
N ILE A 17 -30.06 24.76 17.87
CA ILE A 17 -30.71 25.41 16.72
C ILE A 17 -31.35 26.71 17.23
N SER A 18 -31.11 27.83 16.54
CA SER A 18 -31.84 29.09 16.76
C SER A 18 -32.54 29.49 15.45
N TRP A 19 -33.87 29.55 15.50
CA TRP A 19 -34.74 30.10 14.45
C TRP A 19 -35.19 31.51 14.87
N ARG A 20 -35.08 32.51 13.98
CA ARG A 20 -35.82 33.78 14.06
C ARG A 20 -36.67 33.97 12.81
N SER A 21 -37.92 34.32 13.09
CA SER A 21 -39.07 34.56 12.22
C SER A 21 -38.96 35.79 11.31
N SER A 22 -39.44 35.69 10.07
CA SER A 22 -40.16 36.76 9.33
C SER A 22 -40.89 36.20 8.08
N SER A 23 -42.23 36.25 8.13
CA SER A 23 -43.30 36.21 7.11
C SER A 23 -43.04 35.89 5.61
N TRP A 24 -43.61 34.75 5.17
CA TRP A 24 -44.37 34.41 3.93
C TRP A 24 -43.93 34.84 2.51
N ARG A 25 -43.58 33.86 1.64
CA ARG A 25 -44.41 33.32 0.54
C ARG A 25 -43.70 32.13 -0.14
N GLY A 26 -44.46 31.09 -0.50
CA GLY A 26 -43.94 29.82 -1.01
C GLY A 26 -43.24 29.89 -2.37
N GLY A 27 -42.30 28.97 -2.54
CA GLY A 27 -41.57 28.58 -3.76
C GLY A 27 -40.82 27.27 -3.44
N PRO A 28 -40.67 26.33 -4.39
CA PRO A 28 -40.57 24.91 -4.10
C PRO A 28 -39.28 24.54 -3.38
N SER A 29 -39.37 23.45 -2.61
CA SER A 29 -38.26 22.75 -1.99
C SER A 29 -37.11 22.53 -2.97
N GLU A 30 -36.11 23.41 -2.92
CA GLU A 30 -34.82 23.17 -3.55
C GLU A 30 -34.10 22.17 -2.64
N VAL A 31 -34.47 20.90 -2.83
CA VAL A 31 -33.63 19.77 -2.45
C VAL A 31 -32.36 20.00 -3.23
N SER A 32 -31.33 20.57 -2.57
CA SER A 32 -29.98 20.54 -3.06
C SER A 32 -29.55 19.08 -3.09
N ARG A 33 -29.94 18.40 -4.17
CA ARG A 33 -29.29 17.18 -4.60
C ARG A 33 -27.86 17.61 -4.87
N SER A 34 -26.99 17.43 -3.89
CA SER A 34 -25.58 17.26 -4.16
C SER A 34 -25.51 16.27 -5.33
N PRO A 35 -24.92 16.62 -6.47
CA PRO A 35 -24.76 15.65 -7.53
C PRO A 35 -23.95 14.52 -6.89
N SER A 36 -24.60 13.37 -6.72
CA SER A 36 -23.96 12.09 -6.46
C SER A 36 -23.10 11.82 -7.69
N GLY A 37 -21.97 12.51 -7.80
CA GLY A 37 -20.93 12.21 -8.76
C GLY A 37 -20.56 10.76 -8.49
N LYS A 38 -20.80 9.88 -9.46
CA LYS A 38 -20.27 8.53 -9.44
C LYS A 38 -18.78 8.66 -9.13
N LEU A 39 -18.36 8.22 -7.95
CA LEU A 39 -16.96 8.06 -7.64
C LEU A 39 -16.49 6.91 -8.53
N ASN A 40 -15.89 7.23 -9.68
CA ASN A 40 -15.15 6.22 -10.44
C ASN A 40 -14.05 5.70 -9.50
N SER A 41 -14.21 4.47 -9.03
CA SER A 41 -13.20 3.78 -8.24
C SER A 41 -12.16 3.24 -9.21
N LYS A 42 -10.99 3.89 -9.20
CA LYS A 42 -9.83 3.50 -10.00
C LYS A 42 -8.97 2.57 -9.15
N LYS A 43 -8.84 1.30 -9.55
CA LYS A 43 -7.94 0.34 -8.86
C LYS A 43 -6.54 0.45 -9.45
N THR A 44 -5.51 0.32 -8.61
CA THR A 44 -4.10 0.32 -9.04
C THR A 44 -3.46 -1.02 -8.72
N PHE A 45 -2.49 -1.41 -9.55
CA PHE A 45 -1.76 -2.67 -9.47
C PHE A 45 -0.27 -2.39 -9.65
N ILE A 46 0.59 -3.02 -8.84
CA ILE A 46 2.03 -2.92 -9.01
C ILE A 46 2.46 -3.86 -10.14
N ARG A 47 3.17 -3.33 -11.13
CA ARG A 47 3.72 -4.09 -12.26
C ARG A 47 5.21 -4.33 -12.16
N LYS A 48 5.92 -3.41 -11.50
CA LYS A 48 7.37 -3.48 -11.38
C LYS A 48 7.84 -2.86 -10.08
N LEU A 49 8.78 -3.53 -9.43
CA LEU A 49 9.57 -3.00 -8.33
C LEU A 49 11.05 -3.06 -8.67
N VAL A 50 11.78 -2.02 -8.28
CA VAL A 50 13.24 -1.96 -8.31
C VAL A 50 13.69 -1.73 -6.89
N LEU A 51 14.45 -2.66 -6.33
CA LEU A 51 14.82 -2.70 -4.92
C LEU A 51 16.35 -2.68 -4.79
N ASP A 52 16.85 -1.88 -3.86
CA ASP A 52 18.23 -2.00 -3.36
C ASP A 52 18.23 -3.01 -2.20
N VAL A 53 18.93 -4.12 -2.37
CA VAL A 53 18.95 -5.25 -1.44
C VAL A 53 20.37 -5.47 -0.94
N VAL A 54 20.52 -5.53 0.38
CA VAL A 54 21.77 -5.92 1.05
C VAL A 54 21.61 -7.32 1.59
N LYS A 55 22.47 -8.27 1.23
CA LYS A 55 22.43 -9.64 1.76
C LYS A 55 23.82 -10.21 2.05
N PRO A 56 23.94 -11.22 2.92
CA PRO A 56 25.16 -12.04 2.99
C PRO A 56 25.41 -12.77 1.66
N HIS A 57 26.62 -13.30 1.47
CA HIS A 57 26.99 -14.04 0.24
C HIS A 57 26.12 -15.28 0.01
N GLU A 58 25.77 -15.99 1.09
CA GLU A 58 24.90 -17.15 1.07
C GLU A 58 23.54 -16.79 1.68
N PRO A 59 22.41 -17.13 1.02
CA PRO A 59 22.26 -17.90 -0.22
C PRO A 59 22.69 -17.12 -1.48
N GLY A 60 23.13 -17.81 -2.53
CA GLY A 60 23.56 -17.16 -3.78
C GLY A 60 22.45 -16.39 -4.51
N ILE A 61 22.85 -15.44 -5.38
CA ILE A 61 21.90 -14.59 -6.13
C ILE A 61 20.89 -15.37 -6.98
N ILE A 62 21.27 -16.54 -7.49
CA ILE A 62 20.40 -17.40 -8.31
C ILE A 62 19.28 -18.00 -7.45
N GLU A 63 19.59 -18.40 -6.21
CA GLU A 63 18.61 -18.96 -5.29
C GLU A 63 17.60 -17.89 -4.84
N VAL A 64 18.07 -16.68 -4.53
CA VAL A 64 17.18 -15.54 -4.24
C VAL A 64 16.30 -15.22 -5.44
N ALA A 65 16.86 -15.17 -6.66
CA ALA A 65 16.10 -14.88 -7.87
C ALA A 65 15.03 -15.96 -8.16
N ASP A 66 15.42 -17.23 -8.05
CA ASP A 66 14.52 -18.38 -8.25
C ASP A 66 13.39 -18.39 -7.21
N ALA A 67 13.71 -18.10 -5.95
CA ALA A 67 12.70 -18.00 -4.90
C ALA A 67 11.70 -16.86 -5.15
N VAL A 68 12.18 -15.66 -5.48
CA VAL A 68 11.31 -14.50 -5.79
C VAL A 68 10.44 -14.80 -7.01
N SER A 69 10.97 -15.52 -8.00
CA SER A 69 10.22 -15.87 -9.22
C SER A 69 9.01 -16.78 -8.99
N LYS A 70 8.94 -17.43 -7.82
CA LYS A 70 7.86 -18.35 -7.44
C LYS A 70 6.72 -17.67 -6.69
N LEU A 71 6.86 -16.39 -6.32
CA LEU A 71 5.79 -15.62 -5.70
C LEU A 71 4.65 -15.38 -6.70
N ASP A 72 3.44 -15.29 -6.19
CA ASP A 72 2.26 -15.04 -7.00
C ASP A 72 2.38 -13.70 -7.75
N GLY A 73 1.93 -13.69 -9.00
CA GLY A 73 2.00 -12.51 -9.87
C GLY A 73 3.38 -12.23 -10.48
N VAL A 74 4.48 -12.79 -9.98
CA VAL A 74 5.82 -12.56 -10.52
C VAL A 74 6.00 -13.27 -11.87
N LYS A 75 6.46 -12.52 -12.89
CA LYS A 75 6.74 -13.05 -14.24
C LYS A 75 8.21 -13.08 -14.60
N LYS A 76 8.97 -12.11 -14.08
CA LYS A 76 10.39 -11.98 -14.36
C LYS A 76 11.09 -11.38 -13.16
N VAL A 77 12.25 -11.96 -12.85
CA VAL A 77 13.18 -11.45 -11.85
C VAL A 77 14.52 -11.21 -12.52
N GLU A 78 15.10 -10.05 -12.26
CA GLU A 78 16.43 -9.67 -12.73
C GLU A 78 17.25 -9.17 -11.54
N VAL A 79 18.48 -9.65 -11.43
CA VAL A 79 19.39 -9.31 -10.33
C VAL A 79 20.68 -8.77 -10.91
N GLU A 80 21.08 -7.58 -10.48
CA GLU A 80 22.37 -6.98 -10.81
C GLU A 80 23.19 -6.81 -9.53
N VAL A 81 24.39 -7.38 -9.47
CA VAL A 81 25.32 -7.12 -8.36
C VAL A 81 25.88 -5.71 -8.53
N ARG A 82 25.64 -4.85 -7.53
CA ARG A 82 26.08 -3.45 -7.51
C ARG A 82 27.42 -3.30 -6.81
N ASP A 83 27.61 -4.05 -5.73
CA ASP A 83 28.83 -4.05 -4.94
C ASP A 83 29.01 -5.43 -4.30
N TYR A 84 30.26 -5.86 -4.16
CA TYR A 84 30.64 -7.14 -3.59
C TYR A 84 31.74 -6.90 -2.55
N ASP A 85 31.36 -6.98 -1.27
CA ASP A 85 32.26 -6.76 -0.13
C ASP A 85 32.68 -8.11 0.49
N SER A 86 33.61 -8.07 1.44
CA SER A 86 34.03 -9.21 2.26
C SER A 86 32.88 -9.98 2.92
N ASN A 87 31.84 -9.30 3.41
CA ASN A 87 30.80 -9.95 4.23
C ASN A 87 29.37 -9.85 3.66
N ILE A 88 29.14 -8.91 2.75
CA ILE A 88 27.83 -8.62 2.18
C ILE A 88 27.97 -8.34 0.69
N GLU A 89 26.88 -8.49 -0.03
CA GLU A 89 26.74 -7.95 -1.38
C GLU A 89 25.51 -7.05 -1.47
N ARG A 90 25.63 -6.01 -2.30
CA ARG A 90 24.52 -5.13 -2.66
C ARG A 90 24.01 -5.52 -4.03
N LEU A 91 22.71 -5.75 -4.11
CA LEU A 91 22.03 -6.17 -5.32
C LEU A 91 20.98 -5.13 -5.69
N ARG A 92 20.84 -4.88 -6.98
CA ARG A 92 19.64 -4.26 -7.54
C ARG A 92 18.73 -5.38 -8.04
N LEU A 93 17.63 -5.58 -7.32
CA LEU A 93 16.61 -6.58 -7.64
C LEU A 93 15.46 -5.90 -8.39
N ILE A 94 15.13 -6.42 -9.55
CA ILE A 94 14.05 -5.92 -10.40
C ILE A 94 13.03 -7.03 -10.54
N VAL A 95 11.81 -6.79 -10.07
CA VAL A 95 10.69 -7.74 -10.13
C VAL A 95 9.63 -7.17 -11.05
N GLU A 96 9.24 -7.93 -12.06
CA GLU A 96 8.19 -7.56 -13.03
C GLU A 96 7.09 -8.62 -13.02
N GLY A 97 5.83 -8.20 -13.02
CA GLY A 97 4.69 -9.09 -12.87
C GLY A 97 3.33 -8.43 -12.94
N ASP A 98 2.30 -9.17 -12.54
CA ASP A 98 0.93 -8.71 -12.43
C ASP A 98 0.51 -8.65 -10.96
N ASP A 99 0.05 -7.48 -10.51
CA ASP A 99 -0.44 -7.27 -9.14
C ASP A 99 0.57 -7.74 -8.08
N LEU A 100 1.82 -7.28 -8.19
CA LEU A 100 2.90 -7.66 -7.29
C LEU A 100 2.56 -7.25 -5.85
N ASP A 101 2.69 -8.20 -4.93
CA ASP A 101 2.64 -7.94 -3.49
C ASP A 101 4.04 -7.56 -2.99
N GLU A 102 4.19 -6.30 -2.57
CA GLU A 102 5.45 -5.77 -2.06
C GLU A 102 5.85 -6.44 -0.74
N ASP A 103 4.88 -6.73 0.14
CA ASP A 103 5.14 -7.30 1.46
C ASP A 103 5.65 -8.74 1.32
N ASP A 104 5.04 -9.55 0.45
CA ASP A 104 5.50 -10.93 0.17
C ASP A 104 6.95 -10.96 -0.34
N ILE A 105 7.30 -10.02 -1.24
CA ILE A 105 8.65 -9.90 -1.77
C ILE A 105 9.64 -9.51 -0.66
N MET A 106 9.29 -8.54 0.18
CA MET A 106 10.12 -8.10 1.30
C MET A 106 10.34 -9.21 2.34
N GLU A 107 9.28 -9.93 2.70
CA GLU A 107 9.34 -11.04 3.64
C GLU A 107 10.23 -12.17 3.13
N LEU A 108 10.11 -12.52 1.84
CA LEU A 108 10.94 -13.53 1.22
C LEU A 108 12.43 -13.13 1.22
N ILE A 109 12.76 -11.90 0.83
CA ILE A 109 14.14 -11.41 0.86
C ILE A 109 14.72 -11.50 2.29
N LYS A 110 13.91 -11.13 3.28
CA LYS A 110 14.29 -11.21 4.69
C LYS A 110 14.49 -12.64 5.18
N TYR A 111 13.64 -13.57 4.74
CA TYR A 111 13.78 -14.99 5.05
C TYR A 111 15.13 -15.55 4.59
N TYR A 112 15.64 -15.10 3.44
CA TYR A 112 16.97 -15.44 2.92
C TYR A 112 18.11 -14.59 3.51
N GLY A 113 17.87 -13.89 4.63
CA GLY A 113 18.89 -13.11 5.33
C GLY A 113 19.23 -11.77 4.66
N GLY A 114 18.51 -11.38 3.61
CA GLY A 114 18.63 -10.09 2.98
C GLY A 114 17.84 -8.99 3.69
N ASN A 115 18.11 -7.75 3.32
CA ASN A 115 17.37 -6.58 3.77
C ASN A 115 17.16 -5.63 2.59
N VAL A 116 15.92 -5.21 2.34
CA VAL A 116 15.63 -4.13 1.39
C VAL A 116 16.03 -2.81 2.03
N ALA A 117 17.03 -2.13 1.45
CA ALA A 117 17.49 -0.83 1.91
C ALA A 117 16.57 0.30 1.41
N SER A 118 16.11 0.20 0.16
CA SER A 118 15.17 1.13 -0.45
C SER A 118 14.39 0.51 -1.60
N VAL A 119 13.22 1.08 -1.87
CA VAL A 119 12.51 0.93 -3.15
C VAL A 119 13.01 2.05 -4.06
N ASP A 120 13.86 1.69 -5.02
CA ASP A 120 14.49 2.62 -5.96
C ASP A 120 13.57 3.00 -7.12
N GLY A 121 12.53 2.21 -7.38
CA GLY A 121 11.57 2.48 -8.44
C GLY A 121 10.35 1.59 -8.39
N VAL A 122 9.22 2.13 -8.85
CA VAL A 122 7.94 1.43 -8.92
C VAL A 122 7.23 1.77 -10.22
N THR A 123 6.59 0.80 -10.84
CA THR A 123 5.63 1.01 -11.92
C THR A 123 4.28 0.49 -11.49
N VAL A 124 3.26 1.34 -11.57
CA VAL A 124 1.87 0.98 -11.29
C VAL A 124 1.03 1.14 -12.55
N GLU A 125 0.08 0.24 -12.71
CA GLU A 125 -0.99 0.38 -13.69
C GLU A 125 -2.31 0.60 -12.97
N SER A 126 -3.28 1.14 -13.68
CA SER A 126 -4.58 1.46 -13.12
C SER A 126 -5.70 1.11 -14.08
N GLU A 127 -6.77 0.53 -13.55
CA GLU A 127 -7.95 0.16 -14.30
C GLU A 127 -9.17 0.88 -13.75
N GLU A 128 -9.97 1.45 -14.65
CA GLU A 128 -11.24 2.10 -14.30
C GLU A 128 -12.34 1.05 -14.33
N PHE A 129 -13.02 0.87 -13.19
CA PHE A 129 -14.19 0.01 -13.10
C PHE A 129 -15.44 0.87 -13.22
N VAL A 130 -16.34 0.46 -14.11
CA VAL A 130 -17.70 1.00 -14.18
C VAL A 130 -18.62 -0.09 -13.66
N ASP A 131 -19.17 0.12 -12.45
CA ASP A 131 -20.30 -0.66 -11.92
C ASP A 131 -21.54 -0.54 -12.83
#